data_AF-A0A377C5S9-F1
#
_entry.id   AF-A0A377C5S9-F1
#
_cell.length_a   1.000
_cell.length_b   1.000
_cell.length_c   1.000
_cell.angle_alpha   90.00
_cell.angle_beta   90.00
_cell.angle_gamma   90.00
#
_symmetry.space_group_name_H-M   'P 1'
#
loop_
_entity.id
_entity.type
_entity.pdbx_description
1 polymer ?
#
loop_
_entity_poly.entity_id
_entity_poly.type
_entity_poly.pdbx_seq_one_letter_code
_entity_poly.pdbx_strand_id
1 'polypeptide(L)' 'MMPGDATPFEAVKQTQMIGLSPGMTQLKKEIEIVAASDLNVLISGETGTGKELVAKAIHEASPRR' A
#
# COMPACT_ATOMS: atom_id res chain seq x y z
N MET A 1 -19.21 -34.07 -5.07
CA MET A 1 -20.19 -33.09 -4.56
C MET A 1 -20.14 -33.08 -3.04
N MET A 2 -19.36 -32.16 -2.47
CA MET A 2 -19.69 -31.42 -1.25
C MET A 2 -19.19 -29.98 -1.48
N PRO A 3 -20.02 -28.95 -1.27
CA PRO A 3 -19.65 -27.54 -1.40
C PRO A 3 -19.13 -27.02 -0.05
N GLY A 4 -18.06 -26.20 -0.03
CA GLY A 4 -17.72 -25.52 1.22
C GLY A 4 -16.29 -25.07 1.47
N ASP A 5 -15.45 -24.88 0.45
CA ASP A 5 -14.24 -24.06 0.64
C ASP A 5 -14.65 -22.60 0.71
N ALA A 6 -15.26 -22.22 1.84
CA ALA A 6 -15.42 -20.85 2.24
C ALA A 6 -14.02 -20.25 2.29
N THR A 7 -13.66 -19.52 1.23
CA THR A 7 -12.52 -18.62 1.28
C THR A 7 -12.73 -17.74 2.51
N PRO A 8 -11.81 -17.75 3.49
CA PRO A 8 -11.93 -16.83 4.60
C PRO A 8 -11.93 -15.45 3.97
N PHE A 9 -12.98 -14.66 4.21
CA PHE A 9 -12.90 -13.22 4.02
C PHE A 9 -11.82 -12.74 4.99
N GLU A 10 -10.57 -12.80 4.54
CA GLU A 10 -9.41 -12.32 5.25
C GLU A 10 -9.66 -10.84 5.45
N ALA A 11 -9.93 -10.48 6.71
CA ALA A 11 -10.23 -9.11 7.08
C ALA A 11 -9.08 -8.24 6.57
N VAL A 12 -9.34 -7.49 5.50
CA VAL A 12 -8.32 -6.67 4.82
C VAL A 12 -7.73 -5.76 5.88
N LYS A 13 -6.51 -6.09 6.29
CA LYS A 13 -5.82 -5.41 7.38
C LYS A 13 -5.53 -4.00 6.89
N GLN A 14 -6.41 -3.07 7.28
CA GLN A 14 -6.32 -1.62 7.10
C GLN A 14 -6.06 -1.14 5.66
N THR A 15 -7.12 -0.62 5.02
CA THR A 15 -7.11 0.27 3.84
C THR A 15 -5.86 0.17 2.95
N GLN A 16 -5.61 -1.00 2.38
CA GLN A 16 -4.49 -1.21 1.48
C GLN A 16 -4.77 -0.56 0.12
N MET A 17 -3.71 -0.13 -0.56
CA MET A 17 -3.82 0.43 -1.90
C MET A 17 -4.21 -0.67 -2.91
N ILE A 18 -5.49 -0.69 -3.32
CA ILE A 18 -6.08 -1.76 -4.16
C ILE A 18 -5.79 -1.56 -5.67
N GLY A 19 -5.26 -0.40 -6.07
CA GLY A 19 -5.02 -0.09 -7.48
C GLY A 19 -4.11 -1.11 -8.19
N LEU A 20 -4.55 -1.53 -9.38
CA LEU A 20 -3.88 -2.52 -10.25
C LEU A 20 -3.38 -1.91 -11.57
N SER A 21 -3.55 -0.60 -11.76
CA SER A 21 -3.05 0.07 -12.97
C SER A 21 -1.52 0.05 -13.01
N PRO A 22 -0.90 0.13 -14.20
CA PRO A 22 0.57 0.17 -14.32
C PRO A 22 1.21 1.27 -13.46
N GLY A 23 0.58 2.45 -13.37
CA GLY A 23 1.04 3.54 -12.51
C GLY A 23 0.98 3.20 -11.01
N MET A 24 -0.02 2.43 -10.58
CA MET A 24 -0.10 1.97 -9.18
C MET A 24 0.90 0.88 -8.86
N THR A 25 1.16 -0.03 -9.80
CA THR A 25 2.23 -1.03 -9.64
C THR A 25 3.59 -0.35 -9.51
N GLN A 26 3.86 0.66 -10.34
CA GLN A 26 5.09 1.45 -10.27
C GLN A 26 5.20 2.19 -8.93
N LEU A 27 4.12 2.85 -8.48
CA LEU A 27 4.07 3.54 -7.19
C LEU A 27 4.36 2.58 -6.02
N LYS A 28 3.78 1.37 -6.02
CA LYS A 28 4.04 0.37 -4.98
C LYS A 28 5.52 -0.01 -4.92
N LYS A 29 6.18 -0.18 -6.06
CA LYS A 29 7.61 -0.46 -6.14
C LYS A 29 8.46 0.70 -5.60
N GLU A 30 8.08 1.94 -5.92
CA GLU A 30 8.76 3.13 -5.39
C GLU A 30 8.62 3.24 -3.87
N ILE A 31 7.42 2.95 -3.34
CA ILE A 31 7.17 2.89 -1.89
C ILE A 31 8.11 1.90 -1.22
N GLU A 32 8.25 0.67 -1.77
CA GLU A 32 9.14 -0.36 -1.22
C GLU A 32 10.61 0.11 -1.16
N ILE A 33 11.09 0.73 -2.24
CA ILE A 33 12.47 1.24 -2.32
C ILE A 33 12.70 2.34 -1.28
N VAL A 34 11.78 3.30 -1.21
CA VAL A 34 11.93 4.47 -0.34
C VAL A 34 11.75 4.09 1.13
N ALA A 35 10.82 3.18 1.45
CA ALA A 35 10.59 2.72 2.82
C ALA A 35 11.82 2.04 3.43
N ALA A 36 12.61 1.32 2.63
CA ALA A 36 13.87 0.70 3.05
C ALA A 36 15.01 1.70 3.29
N SER A 37 14.88 2.93 2.79
CA SER A 37 15.90 3.97 2.90
C SER A 37 15.70 4.85 4.14
N ASP A 38 16.76 5.56 4.56
CA ASP A 38 16.71 6.57 5.64
C ASP A 38 16.32 7.98 5.14
N LEU A 39 15.82 8.11 3.91
CA LEU A 39 15.57 9.40 3.27
C LEU A 39 14.25 10.05 3.73
N ASN A 40 14.18 11.38 3.59
CA ASN A 40 12.94 12.15 3.71
C ASN A 40 12.12 12.06 2.41
N VAL A 41 10.80 11.92 2.53
CA VAL A 41 9.89 11.70 1.39
C VAL A 41 8.85 12.80 1.33
N LEU A 42 8.60 13.32 0.13
CA LEU A 42 7.51 14.25 -0.16
C LEU A 42 6.44 13.54 -0.99
N ILE A 43 5.19 13.56 -0.52
CA ILE A 43 4.06 12.94 -1.22
C ILE A 43 3.14 14.05 -1.74
N SER A 44 3.01 14.13 -3.06
CA SER A 44 2.27 15.19 -3.75
C SER A 44 1.12 14.61 -4.59
N GLY A 45 0.13 15.46 -4.90
CA GLY A 45 -1.04 15.08 -5.70
C GLY A 45 -2.31 15.78 -5.23
N GLU A 46 -3.39 15.60 -5.99
CA GLU A 46 -4.69 16.26 -5.74
C GLU A 46 -5.39 15.71 -4.48
N THR A 47 -6.40 16.43 -3.99
CA THR A 47 -7.23 15.98 -2.87
C THR A 47 -8.02 14.73 -3.26
N GLY A 48 -8.06 13.73 -2.38
CA GLY A 48 -8.81 12.48 -2.64
C GLY A 48 -8.06 11.40 -3.43
N THR A 49 -6.80 11.61 -3.82
CA THR A 49 -6.00 10.60 -4.56
C THR A 49 -5.36 9.52 -3.68
N GLY A 50 -5.62 9.52 -2.36
CA GLY A 50 -5.12 8.48 -1.46
C GLY A 50 -3.66 8.65 -1.01
N LYS A 51 -3.10 9.86 -1.04
CA LYS A 51 -1.74 10.17 -0.55
C LYS A 51 -1.47 9.71 0.89
N GLU A 52 -2.50 9.72 1.73
CA GLU A 52 -2.41 9.24 3.11
C GLU A 52 -2.13 7.73 3.17
N LEU A 53 -2.66 6.96 2.22
CA LEU A 53 -2.39 5.52 2.11
C LEU A 53 -0.94 5.27 1.68
N VAL A 54 -0.39 6.12 0.81
CA VAL A 54 1.02 6.09 0.41
C VAL A 54 1.91 6.35 1.63
N ALA A 55 1.64 7.42 2.37
CA ALA A 55 2.40 7.79 3.57
C ALA A 55 2.40 6.66 4.61
N LYS A 56 1.21 6.09 4.84
CA LYS A 56 1.02 4.97 5.75
C LYS A 56 1.79 3.73 5.29
N ALA A 57 1.72 3.37 4.01
CA ALA A 57 2.44 2.23 3.46
C ALA A 57 3.97 2.38 3.62
N ILE A 58 4.51 3.58 3.35
CA ILE A 58 5.94 3.88 3.56
C ILE A 58 6.30 3.71 5.04
N HIS A 59 5.51 4.30 5.94
CA HIS A 59 5.79 4.24 7.37
C HIS A 59 5.69 2.81 7.95
N GLU A 60 4.72 2.01 7.50
CA GLU A 60 4.57 0.60 7.93
C GLU A 60 5.68 -0.31 7.41
N ALA A 61 6.19 -0.04 6.20
CA ALA A 61 7.28 -0.81 5.59
C ALA A 61 8.68 -0.34 6.02
N SER A 62 8.80 0.82 6.68
CA SER A 62 10.08 1.36 7.09
C SER A 62 10.59 0.71 8.39
N PRO A 63 11.91 0.47 8.52
CA PRO A 63 12.50 -0.01 9.77
C PRO A 63 12.48 1.04 10.90
N ARG A 64 12.12 2.30 10.59
CA ARG A 64 12.19 3.47 11.49
C ARG A 64 10.87 3.79 12.20
N ARG A 65 10.01 2.79 12.41
CA ARG A 65 8.67 2.95 13.02
C ARG A 65 8.67 3.81 14.29
#